data_AF-A0A4Q1JVT2-F1
#
_entry.id   AF-A0A4Q1JVT2-F1
#
_cell.length_a   1.000
_cell.length_b   1.000
_cell.length_c   1.000
_cell.angle_alpha   90.00
_cell.angle_beta   90.00
_cell.angle_gamma   90.00
#
_symmetry.space_group_name_H-M   'P 1'
#
loop_
_entity.id
_entity.type
_entity.pdbx_description
1 polymer ?
#
loop_
_entity_poly.entity_id
_entity_poly.type
_entity_poly.pdbx_seq_one_letter_code
_entity_poly.pdbx_strand_id
1 'polypeptide(L)'
;MGGFSIWHWIILLAVIAIPVVAVFLIVVLVNRSNKPPAATGAAPPPIGQSIEARLRDLDALRARGVVTDAEYAERRAAILGSL
;
A
#
# COMPACT_ATOMS: atom_id res chain seq x y z
N MET A 1 -26.35 13.83 34.13
CA MET A 1 -25.10 13.13 33.72
C MET A 1 -24.70 13.71 32.38
N GLY A 2 -23.90 14.78 32.42
CA GLY A 2 -23.43 15.49 31.24
C GLY A 2 -22.42 14.64 30.49
N GLY A 3 -22.94 13.67 29.75
CA GLY A 3 -22.15 12.84 28.86
C GLY A 3 -21.55 13.73 27.79
N PHE A 4 -20.23 13.65 27.63
CA PHE A 4 -19.45 14.28 26.57
C PHE A 4 -20.27 14.44 25.29
N SER A 5 -20.51 15.71 24.91
CA SER A 5 -21.38 16.08 23.80
C SER A 5 -21.04 15.24 22.57
N ILE A 6 -22.06 14.66 21.92
CA ILE A 6 -21.95 13.88 20.68
C ILE A 6 -21.07 14.57 19.63
N TRP A 7 -21.00 15.90 19.67
CA TRP A 7 -20.09 16.73 18.90
C TRP A 7 -18.60 16.37 19.05
N HIS A 8 -18.15 16.01 20.25
CA HIS A 8 -16.77 15.58 20.51
C HIS A 8 -16.48 14.25 19.81
N TRP A 9 -17.42 13.30 19.86
CA TRP A 9 -17.31 12.03 19.13
C TRP A 9 -17.31 12.24 17.62
N ILE A 10 -18.10 13.17 17.10
CA ILE A 10 -18.11 13.54 15.67
C ILE A 10 -16.76 14.12 15.25
N ILE A 11 -16.17 15.04 16.03
CA ILE A 11 -14.84 15.60 15.73
C ILE A 11 -13.77 14.50 15.76
N LEU A 12 -13.79 13.64 16.77
CA LEU A 12 -12.81 12.55 16.92
C LEU A 12 -12.92 11.57 15.74
N LEU A 13 -14.13 11.21 15.32
CA LEU A 13 -14.37 10.41 14.12
C LEU A 13 -13.86 11.10 12.86
N ALA A 14 -14.11 12.40 12.69
CA ALA A 14 -13.64 13.15 11.52
C ALA A 14 -12.10 13.17 11.45
N VAL A 15 -11.43 13.42 12.58
CA VAL A 15 -9.95 13.44 12.66
C VAL A 15 -9.34 12.06 12.38
N ILE A 16 -10.04 10.96 12.70
CA ILE A 16 -9.60 9.60 12.35
C ILE A 16 -9.97 9.24 10.91
N ALA A 17 -11.14 9.68 10.43
CA ALA A 17 -11.60 9.37 9.08
C ALA A 17 -10.69 9.99 8.02
N ILE A 18 -10.19 11.22 8.25
CA ILE A 18 -9.29 11.90 7.33
C ILE A 18 -8.01 11.09 7.01
N PRO A 19 -7.19 10.64 7.98
CA PRO A 19 -6.02 9.83 7.72
C PRO A 19 -6.37 8.45 7.16
N VAL A 20 -7.48 7.83 7.60
CA VAL A 20 -7.92 6.53 7.04
C VAL A 20 -8.28 6.67 5.56
N VAL A 21 -9.02 7.72 5.19
CA VAL A 21 -9.36 8.00 3.79
C VAL A 21 -8.11 8.37 3.00
N ALA A 22 -7.19 9.15 3.55
CA ALA A 22 -5.95 9.49 2.88
C ALA A 22 -5.09 8.25 2.61
N VAL A 23 -4.90 7.37 3.60
CA VAL A 23 -4.16 6.11 3.44
C VAL A 23 -4.89 5.19 2.46
N PHE A 24 -6.21 5.07 2.56
CA PHE A 24 -7.01 4.28 1.63
C PHE A 24 -6.87 4.79 0.19
N LEU A 25 -6.92 6.11 -0.03
CA LEU A 25 -6.72 6.72 -1.34
C LEU A 25 -5.29 6.49 -1.86
N ILE A 26 -4.28 6.58 -1.00
CA ILE A 26 -2.88 6.30 -1.36
C ILE A 26 -2.74 4.82 -1.76
N VAL A 27 -3.28 3.90 -0.97
CA VAL A 27 -3.26 2.46 -1.27
C VAL A 27 -3.98 2.17 -2.58
N VAL A 28 -5.18 2.74 -2.80
CA VAL A 28 -5.94 2.59 -4.04
C VAL A 28 -5.20 3.17 -5.24
N LEU A 29 -4.54 4.32 -5.09
CA LEU A 29 -3.75 4.95 -6.13
C LEU A 29 -2.55 4.08 -6.50
N VAL A 30 -1.78 3.62 -5.51
CA VAL A 30 -0.64 2.71 -5.70
C VAL A 30 -1.10 1.39 -6.33
N ASN A 31 -2.22 0.83 -5.88
CA ASN A 31 -2.76 -0.41 -6.42
C ASN A 31 -3.29 -0.25 -7.86
N ARG A 32 -3.84 0.94 -8.20
CA ARG A 32 -4.19 1.29 -9.59
C ARG A 32 -2.96 1.48 -10.47
N SER A 33 -1.89 2.08 -9.96
CA SER A 33 -0.62 2.21 -10.67
C SER A 33 0.09 0.87 -10.88
N ASN A 34 -0.13 -0.10 -9.99
CA ASN A 34 0.32 -1.48 -10.15
C ASN A 34 -0.55 -2.32 -11.10
N LYS A 35 -1.73 -1.83 -11.51
CA LYS A 35 -2.49 -2.44 -12.59
C LYS A 35 -1.84 -2.00 -13.90
N PRO A 36 -1.30 -2.93 -14.72
CA PRO A 36 -0.79 -2.57 -16.04
C PRO A 36 -1.91 -1.83 -16.78
N PRO A 37 -1.62 -0.66 -17.39
CA PRO A 37 -2.60 0.00 -18.23
C PRO A 37 -3.02 -1.00 -19.29
N ALA A 38 -4.31 -1.36 -19.29
CA ALA A 38 -4.89 -2.14 -20.36
C ALA A 38 -4.80 -1.31 -21.64
N ALA A 39 -3.79 -1.65 -22.44
CA ALA A 39 -3.67 -1.43 -23.88
C ALA A 39 -4.29 -0.15 -24.45
N THR A 40 -3.46 0.87 -24.64
CA THR A 40 -3.59 1.74 -25.83
C THR A 40 -2.19 2.12 -26.29
N GLY A 41 -1.72 1.43 -27.32
CA GLY A 41 -0.44 1.73 -27.98
C GLY A 41 0.72 0.83 -27.53
N ALA A 42 1.32 0.16 -28.52
CA ALA A 42 2.45 -0.76 -28.42
C ALA A 42 3.57 -0.30 -27.47
N ALA A 43 3.72 -1.00 -26.34
CA ALA A 43 4.99 -1.19 -25.65
C ALA A 43 5.11 -2.69 -25.36
N PRO A 44 6.26 -3.33 -25.64
CA PRO A 44 6.45 -4.75 -25.35
C PRO A 44 6.16 -5.01 -23.86
N PRO A 45 5.61 -6.20 -23.52
CA PRO A 45 5.33 -6.55 -22.12
C PRO A 45 6.59 -6.31 -21.30
N PRO A 46 6.52 -5.77 -20.07
CA PRO A 46 7.69 -5.66 -19.22
C PRO A 46 8.24 -7.07 -18.99
N ILE A 47 9.25 -7.40 -19.77
CA ILE A 47 9.93 -8.69 -19.75
C ILE A 47 10.68 -8.72 -18.43
N GLY A 48 10.13 -9.43 -17.44
CA GLY A 48 10.81 -9.73 -16.19
C GLY A 48 11.07 -8.54 -15.27
N GLN A 49 10.12 -8.19 -14.42
CA GLN A 49 10.54 -7.77 -13.08
C GLN A 49 11.21 -8.99 -12.45
N SER A 50 12.54 -9.05 -12.52
CA SER A 50 13.30 -10.12 -11.91
C SER A 50 12.95 -10.20 -10.41
N ILE A 51 13.08 -11.39 -9.84
CA ILE A 51 12.83 -11.58 -8.40
C ILE A 51 13.67 -10.61 -7.57
N GLU A 52 14.90 -10.27 -8.02
CA GLU A 52 15.71 -9.25 -7.35
C GLU A 52 15.10 -7.84 -7.44
N ALA A 53 14.51 -7.46 -8.58
CA ALA A 53 13.84 -6.17 -8.73
C ALA A 53 12.66 -6.03 -7.76
N ARG A 54 11.88 -7.11 -7.58
CA ARG A 54 10.77 -7.13 -6.60
C ARG A 54 11.26 -7.09 -5.15
N LEU A 55 12.33 -7.81 -4.83
CA LEU A 55 12.92 -7.77 -3.48
C LEU A 55 13.48 -6.39 -3.15
N ARG A 56 14.12 -5.73 -4.12
CA ARG A 56 14.68 -4.38 -3.96
C ARG A 56 13.58 -3.33 -3.74
N ASP A 57 12.45 -3.46 -4.42
CA ASP A 57 11.29 -2.59 -4.20
C ASP A 57 10.71 -2.79 -2.79
N LEU A 58 10.61 -4.05 -2.34
CA LEU A 58 10.18 -4.40 -0.98
C LEU A 58 11.10 -3.83 0.11
N ASP A 59 12.42 -3.89 -0.08
CA ASP A 59 13.38 -3.25 0.82
C ASP A 59 13.25 -1.73 0.83
N ALA A 60 13.01 -1.10 -0.33
CA ALA A 60 12.79 0.34 -0.41
C ALA A 60 11.50 0.76 0.33
N LEU A 61 10.45 -0.06 0.29
CA LEU A 61 9.21 0.17 1.02
C LEU A 61 9.38 0.00 2.55
N ARG A 62 10.15 -1.01 2.98
CA ARG A 62 10.52 -1.21 4.39
C ARG A 62 11.36 -0.04 4.91
N ALA A 63 12.36 0.41 4.15
CA ALA A 63 13.23 1.53 4.53
C ALA A 63 12.45 2.85 4.69
N ARG A 64 11.34 3.02 3.96
CA ARG A 64 10.42 4.16 4.10
C ARG A 64 9.40 3.99 5.24
N GLY A 65 9.42 2.86 5.94
CA GLY A 65 8.46 2.54 7.01
C GLY A 65 7.03 2.28 6.52
N VAL A 66 6.85 2.00 5.22
CA VAL A 66 5.53 1.74 4.61
C VAL A 66 5.08 0.30 4.88
N VAL A 67 6.03 -0.60 5.09
CA VAL A 67 5.82 -2.03 5.36
C VAL A 67 6.52 -2.37 6.66
N THR A 68 5.82 -3.09 7.54
CA THR A 68 6.38 -3.54 8.82
C THR A 68 7.34 -4.72 8.62
N ASP A 69 8.22 -4.98 9.61
CA ASP A 69 9.16 -6.10 9.54
C ASP A 69 8.48 -7.47 9.36
N ALA A 70 7.31 -7.66 9.97
CA ALA A 70 6.52 -8.88 9.84
C ALA A 70 5.99 -9.06 8.39
N GLU A 71 5.40 -8.01 7.83
CA GLU A 71 4.88 -8.03 6.45
C GLU A 71 5.99 -8.17 5.40
N TYR A 72 7.16 -7.57 5.66
CA TYR A 72 8.33 -7.74 4.81
C TYR A 72 8.78 -9.20 4.77
N ALA A 73 8.86 -9.86 5.92
CA ALA A 73 9.30 -11.25 6.03
C ALA A 73 8.35 -12.20 5.26
N GLU A 74 7.04 -12.01 5.42
CA GLU A 74 6.01 -12.79 4.70
C GLU A 74 6.08 -12.60 3.19
N ARG A 75 6.15 -11.34 2.73
CA ARG A 75 6.22 -11.04 1.30
C ARG A 75 7.51 -11.54 0.65
N ARG A 76 8.64 -11.44 1.37
CA ARG A 76 9.92 -12.00 0.94
C ARG A 76 9.84 -13.53 0.81
N ALA A 77 9.22 -14.22 1.77
CA ALA A 77 9.02 -15.66 1.70
C ALA A 77 8.12 -16.06 0.53
N ALA A 78 7.03 -15.32 0.28
CA ALA A 78 6.14 -15.56 -0.85
C ALA A 78 6.84 -15.38 -2.21
N ILE A 79 7.70 -14.37 -2.33
CA ILE A 79 8.49 -14.13 -3.55
C ILE A 79 9.49 -15.27 -3.77
N LEU A 80 10.22 -15.68 -2.73
CA LEU A 80 11.19 -16.77 -2.84
C LEU A 80 10.53 -18.13 -3.07
N GLY A 81 9.34 -18.36 -2.51
CA GLY A 81 8.56 -19.57 -2.71
C GLY A 81 7.86 -19.67 -4.07
N SER A 82 7.89 -18.59 -4.86
CA SER A 82 7.35 -18.57 -6.22
C SER A 82 8.37 -18.98 -7.31
N LEU A 83 9.58 -19.35 -6.89
CA LEU A 83 10.65 -19.89 -7.72
C LEU A 83 10.39 -21.37 -8.05
#